data_AF-A0A5C1AEG4-F1
#
_entry.id   AF-A0A5C1AEG4-F1
#
_cell.length_a   1.000
_cell.length_b   1.000
_cell.length_c   1.000
_cell.angle_alpha   90.00
_cell.angle_beta   90.00
_cell.angle_gamma   90.00
#
_symmetry.space_group_name_H-M   'P 1'
#
loop_
_entity.id
_entity.type
_entity.pdbx_description
1 polymer ?
#
loop_
_entity_poly.entity_id
_entity_poly.type
_entity_poly.pdbx_seq_one_letter_code
_entity_poly.pdbx_strand_id
1 'polypeptide(L)'
;MPDDTPPPTSPSEPYIPLRVTDLIQLLGQEAGTPEHAPLAADQQIAFQQFAEAMTERIRNGFHNLLGHLTNAYAPFDPDRDTLRLRSATEEEKLSALEQLFTTFTTLLQRAGFHQMTRGEIETTMQGASHWGIEMEVCWDVFDRVEVFYRGAGTGWRVRRPWWRFFRAQDVQVPTFTRVVVILRQKAHKRLGRDADTDNVYLKLFKDIPQMDIEMLLPGTRLRMPKFERGKLGFSVTSSFFYAAYKLVTTVSLGGLLSGSIFALFSPIALLLGYGYKTVYSFRVSRKTYLLQLAQSLYYQSLDMNAGVLHRLFDDAAEQEVRQTLLVYYFLWRFAGPTGWTVGELEAAIVGDLTRRINARIELQPRDALSRLERLAIVRKVGERYVAQPLHEAANLVQRPAPKPDRPSTWRGYVPPTRSPRVL
;
A
#
# COMPACT_ATOMS: atom_id res chain seq x y z
N MET A 1 -18.45 21.93 -21.76
CA MET A 1 -18.33 22.29 -20.35
C MET A 1 -17.34 21.30 -19.74
N PRO A 2 -16.10 21.73 -19.40
CA PRO A 2 -15.27 20.92 -18.53
C PRO A 2 -15.99 20.81 -17.18
N ASP A 3 -15.99 19.60 -16.63
CA ASP A 3 -16.68 19.22 -15.41
C ASP A 3 -15.96 19.91 -14.22
N ASP A 4 -16.49 21.05 -13.76
CA ASP A 4 -16.04 21.80 -12.57
C ASP A 4 -16.42 21.05 -11.28
N THR A 5 -16.10 19.76 -11.21
CA THR A 5 -16.11 19.05 -9.93
C THR A 5 -14.86 19.49 -9.17
N PRO A 6 -14.99 20.05 -7.94
CA PRO A 6 -13.82 20.32 -7.13
C PRO A 6 -13.03 19.01 -6.96
N PRO A 7 -11.69 19.06 -6.99
CA PRO A 7 -10.89 17.85 -6.82
C PRO A 7 -11.36 17.14 -5.55
N PRO A 8 -11.54 15.81 -5.58
CA PRO A 8 -11.98 15.07 -4.40
C PRO A 8 -11.07 15.45 -3.24
N THR A 9 -11.67 15.91 -2.14
CA THR A 9 -10.94 16.38 -0.97
C THR A 9 -10.00 15.27 -0.51
N SER A 10 -8.69 15.44 -0.73
CA SER A 10 -7.71 14.45 -0.30
C SER A 10 -7.82 14.29 1.22
N PRO A 11 -7.99 13.05 1.71
CA PRO A 11 -8.02 12.80 3.14
C PRO A 11 -6.69 13.24 3.77
N SER A 12 -6.73 13.67 5.01
CA SER A 12 -5.55 14.06 5.76
C SER A 12 -4.68 12.82 6.01
N GLU A 13 -3.38 12.90 5.69
CA GLU A 13 -2.48 11.74 5.74
C GLU A 13 -1.47 11.84 6.89
N PRO A 14 -1.17 10.75 7.61
CA PRO A 14 -0.19 10.75 8.69
C PRO A 14 1.27 10.81 8.20
N TYR A 15 1.50 10.73 6.89
CA TYR A 15 2.84 10.65 6.28
C TYR A 15 3.31 12.01 5.75
N ILE A 16 4.56 12.39 6.04
CA ILE A 16 5.15 13.65 5.55
C ILE A 16 5.93 13.33 4.27
N PRO A 17 5.50 13.83 3.09
CA PRO A 17 6.08 13.47 1.79
C PRO A 17 7.33 14.29 1.45
N LEU A 18 8.26 14.42 2.39
CA LEU A 18 9.53 15.12 2.21
C LEU A 18 10.68 14.20 2.59
N ARG A 19 11.77 14.21 1.82
CA ARG A 19 13.01 13.56 2.27
C ARG A 19 13.56 14.33 3.47
N VAL A 20 14.26 13.63 4.36
CA VAL A 20 14.85 14.25 5.55
C VAL A 20 15.81 15.39 5.15
N THR A 21 16.64 15.18 4.12
CA THR A 21 17.56 16.21 3.62
C THR A 21 16.83 17.44 3.08
N ASP A 22 15.76 17.23 2.30
CA ASP A 22 14.97 18.33 1.75
C ASP A 22 14.27 19.10 2.89
N LEU A 23 13.81 18.40 3.92
CA LEU A 23 13.22 19.02 5.11
C LEU A 23 14.26 19.85 5.89
N ILE A 24 15.47 19.33 6.11
CA ILE A 24 16.55 20.07 6.79
C ILE A 24 16.89 21.33 6.00
N GLN A 25 17.00 21.22 4.68
CA GLN A 25 17.27 22.35 3.80
C GLN A 25 16.12 23.39 3.85
N LEU A 26 14.87 22.92 3.77
CA LEU A 26 13.67 23.77 3.84
C LEU A 26 13.63 24.56 5.16
N LEU A 27 13.90 23.90 6.28
CA LEU A 27 13.93 24.54 7.60
C LEU A 27 15.16 25.44 7.80
N GLY A 28 16.27 25.13 7.14
CA GLY A 28 17.53 25.88 7.21
C GLY A 28 17.50 27.19 6.41
N GLN A 29 16.99 27.15 5.18
CA GLN A 29 17.12 28.24 4.22
C GLN A 29 15.98 29.25 4.27
N GLU A 30 14.80 28.89 4.79
CA GLU A 30 13.61 29.72 4.65
C GLU A 30 13.18 30.44 5.93
N ALA A 31 12.59 31.63 5.72
CA ALA A 31 11.80 32.35 6.72
C ALA A 31 10.62 31.46 7.14
N GLY A 32 10.66 30.91 8.36
CA GLY A 32 9.67 29.91 8.81
C GLY A 32 8.25 30.46 9.02
N THR A 33 8.03 31.77 8.83
CA THR A 33 6.75 32.48 8.75
C THR A 33 7.03 33.88 8.17
N PRO A 34 6.04 34.64 7.67
CA PRO A 34 6.25 36.01 7.16
C PRO A 34 6.95 36.96 8.15
N GLU A 35 6.91 36.64 9.45
CA GLU A 35 7.44 37.45 10.54
C GLU A 35 8.89 37.12 10.95
N HIS A 36 9.47 36.02 10.44
CA HIS A 36 10.77 35.53 10.92
C HIS A 36 11.81 35.45 9.79
N ALA A 37 12.94 36.14 9.95
CA ALA A 37 14.06 36.08 9.02
C ALA A 37 14.65 34.64 8.92
N PRO A 38 15.27 34.30 7.76
CA PRO A 38 16.04 33.06 7.60
C PRO A 38 17.07 32.87 8.71
N LEU A 39 17.44 31.63 8.98
CA LEU A 39 18.49 31.32 9.95
C LEU A 39 19.82 31.93 9.51
N ALA A 40 20.57 32.47 10.47
CA ALA A 40 21.94 32.90 10.24
C ALA A 40 22.82 31.68 9.88
N ALA A 41 23.92 31.91 9.14
CA ALA A 41 24.74 30.82 8.60
C ALA A 41 25.31 29.89 9.70
N ASP A 42 25.65 30.43 10.86
CA ASP A 42 26.08 29.69 12.05
C ASP A 42 24.96 28.80 12.61
N GLN A 43 23.73 29.32 12.68
CA GLN A 43 22.56 28.57 13.13
C GLN A 43 22.15 27.48 12.14
N GLN A 44 22.32 27.71 10.83
CA GLN A 44 22.08 26.69 9.80
C GLN A 44 23.02 25.50 9.98
N ILE A 45 24.32 25.76 10.16
CA ILE A 45 25.33 24.71 10.39
C ILE A 45 25.02 23.94 11.68
N ALA A 46 24.73 24.66 12.77
CA ALA A 46 24.40 24.02 14.05
C ALA A 46 23.11 23.19 13.96
N PHE A 47 22.12 23.62 13.16
CA PHE A 47 20.87 22.90 12.98
C PHE A 47 21.07 21.64 12.15
N GLN A 48 21.89 21.73 11.10
CA GLN A 48 22.27 20.57 10.31
C GLN A 48 22.98 19.51 11.16
N GLN A 49 23.96 19.91 11.98
CA GLN A 49 24.67 19.00 12.89
C GLN A 49 23.73 18.34 13.90
N PHE A 50 22.81 19.11 14.49
CA PHE A 50 21.77 18.57 15.36
C PHE A 50 20.88 17.56 14.63
N ALA A 51 20.44 17.89 13.41
CA ALA A 51 19.55 17.05 12.63
C ALA A 51 20.20 15.74 12.19
N GLU A 52 21.47 15.78 11.79
CA GLU A 52 22.28 14.60 11.46
C GLU A 52 22.43 13.69 12.68
N ALA A 53 22.83 14.24 13.84
CA ALA A 53 22.97 13.48 15.08
C ALA A 53 21.65 12.85 15.54
N MET A 54 20.53 13.57 15.41
CA MET A 54 19.19 13.05 15.71
C MET A 54 18.78 11.93 14.76
N THR A 55 19.11 12.08 13.47
CA THR A 55 18.82 11.08 12.44
C THR A 55 19.54 9.77 12.74
N GLU A 56 20.84 9.83 13.02
CA GLU A 56 21.64 8.66 13.38
C GLU A 56 21.10 7.98 14.63
N ARG A 57 20.80 8.76 15.67
CA ARG A 57 20.27 8.22 16.93
C ARG A 57 18.95 7.49 16.75
N ILE A 58 18.01 8.07 15.99
CA ILE A 58 16.71 7.44 15.70
C ILE A 58 16.93 6.17 14.87
N ARG A 59 17.71 6.23 13.79
CA ARG A 59 18.01 5.06 12.94
C ARG A 59 18.64 3.91 13.73
N ASN A 60 19.58 4.20 14.64
CA ASN A 60 20.19 3.20 15.50
C ASN A 60 19.17 2.54 16.46
N GLY A 61 18.18 3.30 16.95
CA GLY A 61 17.08 2.75 17.74
C GLY A 61 16.23 1.75 16.96
N PHE A 62 15.95 2.02 15.69
CA PHE A 62 15.21 1.12 14.80
C PHE A 62 15.99 -0.13 14.42
N HIS A 63 17.32 -0.06 14.31
CA HIS A 63 18.15 -1.22 13.96
C HIS A 63 17.99 -2.39 14.95
N ASN A 64 17.96 -2.11 16.26
CA ASN A 64 17.76 -3.14 17.28
C ASN A 64 16.37 -3.79 17.17
N LEU A 65 15.35 -2.98 16.88
CA LEU A 65 14.00 -3.50 16.67
C LEU A 65 13.90 -4.39 15.43
N LEU A 66 14.53 -3.96 14.33
CA LEU A 66 14.55 -4.71 13.09
C LEU A 66 15.13 -6.11 13.34
N GLY A 67 16.23 -6.19 14.09
CA GLY A 67 16.79 -7.47 14.53
C GLY A 67 15.76 -8.37 15.25
N HIS A 68 14.98 -7.82 16.19
CA HIS A 68 13.95 -8.58 16.89
C HIS A 68 12.84 -9.09 15.96
N LEU A 69 12.33 -8.25 15.06
CA LEU A 69 11.24 -8.65 14.16
C LEU A 69 11.72 -9.62 13.08
N THR A 70 12.91 -9.39 12.51
CA THR A 70 13.52 -10.32 11.55
C THR A 70 13.75 -11.69 12.18
N ASN A 71 14.21 -11.74 13.44
CA ASN A 71 14.33 -13.01 14.18
C ASN A 71 12.98 -13.69 14.43
N ALA A 72 11.91 -12.92 14.68
CA ALA A 72 10.55 -13.46 14.83
C ALA A 72 9.96 -13.97 13.49
N TYR A 73 10.35 -13.37 12.36
CA TYR A 73 9.92 -13.76 11.02
C TYR A 73 10.72 -14.92 10.44
N ALA A 74 12.00 -15.07 10.78
CA ALA A 74 12.92 -16.08 10.26
C ALA A 74 12.39 -17.55 10.25
N PRO A 75 11.57 -18.01 11.22
CA PRO A 75 10.98 -19.33 11.15
C PRO A 75 9.99 -19.50 9.99
N PHE A 76 9.34 -18.42 9.55
CA PHE A 76 8.28 -18.40 8.55
C PHE A 76 8.70 -17.82 7.20
N ASP A 77 9.98 -17.44 7.06
CA ASP A 77 10.49 -16.83 5.84
C ASP A 77 10.63 -17.88 4.71
N PRO A 78 9.92 -17.71 3.58
CA PRO A 78 10.05 -18.60 2.43
C PRO A 78 11.42 -18.47 1.74
N ASP A 79 12.09 -17.32 1.86
CA ASP A 79 13.38 -17.04 1.20
C ASP A 79 14.57 -17.28 2.16
N ARG A 80 14.41 -18.13 3.18
CA ARG A 80 15.45 -18.35 4.18
C ARG A 80 16.67 -19.06 3.59
N ASP A 81 17.82 -18.39 3.63
CA ASP A 81 19.13 -18.97 3.29
C ASP A 81 19.83 -19.68 4.47
N THR A 82 19.38 -19.42 5.71
CA THR A 82 20.00 -19.95 6.93
C THR A 82 19.42 -21.32 7.36
N LEU A 83 20.25 -22.14 8.01
CA LEU A 83 19.84 -23.45 8.54
C LEU A 83 19.08 -23.29 9.86
N ARG A 84 18.02 -24.08 10.05
CA ARG A 84 17.33 -24.19 11.36
C ARG A 84 18.18 -25.04 12.30
N LEU A 85 18.61 -24.47 13.41
CA LEU A 85 19.29 -25.21 14.48
C LEU A 85 18.33 -26.07 15.32
N ARG A 86 17.05 -25.67 15.40
CA ARG A 86 16.00 -26.37 16.16
C ARG A 86 14.68 -26.36 15.39
N SER A 87 13.98 -27.49 15.42
CA SER A 87 12.59 -27.60 14.99
C SER A 87 11.68 -27.12 16.14
N ALA A 88 10.94 -26.04 15.93
CA ALA A 88 9.92 -25.59 16.88
C ALA A 88 8.74 -26.56 16.90
N THR A 89 8.11 -26.72 18.07
CA THR A 89 6.84 -27.48 18.18
C THR A 89 5.71 -26.72 17.49
N GLU A 90 4.60 -27.40 17.15
CA GLU A 90 3.46 -26.73 16.50
C GLU A 90 2.82 -25.64 17.39
N GLU A 91 2.81 -25.85 18.70
CA GLU A 91 2.34 -24.84 19.66
C GLU A 91 3.25 -23.60 19.67
N GLU A 92 4.57 -23.80 19.66
CA GLU A 92 5.55 -22.70 19.57
C GLU A 92 5.43 -21.93 18.26
N LYS A 93 5.17 -22.62 17.14
CA LYS A 93 4.94 -21.97 15.84
C LYS A 93 3.66 -21.13 15.85
N LEU A 94 2.56 -21.65 16.41
CA LEU A 94 1.31 -20.91 16.50
C LEU A 94 1.48 -19.65 17.36
N SER A 95 2.11 -19.77 18.53
CA SER A 95 2.39 -18.61 19.39
C SER A 95 3.32 -17.60 18.71
N ALA A 96 4.36 -18.05 18.01
CA ALA A 96 5.27 -17.17 17.30
C ALA A 96 4.59 -16.45 16.13
N LEU A 97 3.66 -17.12 15.43
CA LEU A 97 2.86 -16.53 14.37
C LEU A 97 1.95 -15.42 14.92
N GLU A 98 1.25 -15.66 16.03
CA GLU A 98 0.41 -14.63 16.64
C GLU A 98 1.22 -13.41 17.10
N GLN A 99 2.40 -13.65 17.67
CA GLN A 99 3.33 -12.58 18.03
C GLN A 99 3.83 -11.81 16.81
N LEU A 100 4.14 -12.49 15.70
CA LEU A 100 4.56 -11.87 14.46
C LEU A 100 3.47 -10.93 13.92
N PHE A 101 2.23 -11.42 13.75
CA PHE A 101 1.12 -10.61 13.22
C PHE A 101 0.80 -9.42 14.14
N THR A 102 0.80 -9.62 15.46
CA THR A 102 0.55 -8.54 16.44
C THR A 102 1.63 -7.47 16.37
N THR A 103 2.90 -7.89 16.34
CA THR A 103 4.04 -6.95 16.28
C THR A 103 4.06 -6.21 14.95
N PHE A 104 3.80 -6.91 13.84
CA PHE A 104 3.75 -6.34 12.50
C PHE A 104 2.61 -5.32 12.35
N THR A 105 1.41 -5.63 12.86
CA THR A 105 0.27 -4.71 12.88
C THR A 105 0.60 -3.43 13.66
N THR A 106 1.21 -3.58 14.84
CA THR A 106 1.63 -2.45 15.67
C THR A 106 2.64 -1.56 14.93
N LEU A 107 3.61 -2.18 14.24
CA LEU A 107 4.60 -1.46 13.45
C LEU A 107 3.95 -0.67 12.29
N LEU A 108 3.03 -1.29 11.56
CA LEU A 108 2.35 -0.66 10.44
C LEU A 108 1.47 0.52 10.88
N GLN A 109 0.73 0.36 11.99
CA GLN A 109 -0.06 1.45 12.55
C GLN A 109 0.82 2.67 12.91
N ARG A 110 2.01 2.43 13.50
CA ARG A 110 2.99 3.50 13.78
C ARG A 110 3.57 4.12 12.51
N ALA A 111 3.74 3.33 11.45
CA ALA A 111 4.20 3.80 10.14
C ALA A 111 3.11 4.54 9.33
N GLY A 112 1.92 4.75 9.93
CA GLY A 112 0.81 5.47 9.33
C GLY A 112 -0.03 4.64 8.35
N PHE A 113 0.02 3.31 8.45
CA PHE A 113 -0.83 2.42 7.67
C PHE A 113 -2.15 2.14 8.39
N HIS A 114 -3.21 2.02 7.60
CA HIS A 114 -4.54 1.60 8.04
C HIS A 114 -4.77 0.15 7.64
N GLN A 115 -5.26 -0.65 8.59
CA GLN A 115 -5.68 -2.01 8.33
C GLN A 115 -7.05 -2.01 7.65
N MET A 116 -7.22 -2.82 6.60
CA MET A 116 -8.52 -3.04 5.97
C MET A 116 -9.17 -4.29 6.56
N THR A 117 -10.41 -4.12 7.01
CA THR A 117 -11.26 -5.25 7.35
C THR A 117 -11.73 -5.96 6.08
N ARG A 118 -12.14 -7.23 6.20
CA ARG A 118 -12.69 -7.99 5.08
C ARG A 118 -13.89 -7.29 4.44
N GLY A 119 -14.80 -6.72 5.24
CA GLY A 119 -15.97 -6.00 4.74
C GLY A 119 -15.59 -4.73 3.95
N GLU A 120 -14.56 -4.01 4.40
CA GLU A 120 -14.04 -2.86 3.65
C GLU A 120 -13.38 -3.26 2.34
N ILE A 121 -12.61 -4.35 2.32
CA ILE A 121 -12.04 -4.91 1.07
C ILE A 121 -13.17 -5.27 0.10
N GLU A 122 -14.16 -6.04 0.55
CA GLU A 122 -15.30 -6.44 -0.29
C GLU A 122 -16.09 -5.24 -0.80
N THR A 123 -16.30 -4.20 0.01
CA THR A 123 -17.02 -2.98 -0.39
C THR A 123 -16.23 -2.17 -1.41
N THR A 124 -14.92 -2.04 -1.20
CA THR A 124 -14.03 -1.28 -2.09
C THR A 124 -13.92 -1.96 -3.46
N MET A 125 -14.08 -3.29 -3.51
CA MET A 125 -14.10 -4.11 -4.73
C MET A 125 -15.42 -4.08 -5.50
N GLN A 126 -16.54 -3.58 -4.95
CA GLN A 126 -17.84 -3.58 -5.64
C GLN A 126 -17.91 -2.64 -6.85
N GLY A 127 -16.90 -1.78 -7.05
CA GLY A 127 -16.75 -0.94 -8.23
C GLY A 127 -16.41 -1.72 -9.50
N ALA A 128 -16.75 -1.18 -10.67
CA ALA A 128 -16.29 -1.76 -11.93
C ALA A 128 -14.77 -1.58 -12.06
N SER A 129 -14.01 -2.66 -11.84
CA SER A 129 -12.55 -2.70 -12.00
C SER A 129 -12.08 -1.93 -13.24
N HIS A 130 -10.96 -1.23 -13.11
CA HIS A 130 -10.38 -0.47 -14.20
C HIS A 130 -10.10 -1.36 -15.43
N TRP A 131 -9.66 -2.60 -15.19
CA TRP A 131 -9.36 -3.58 -16.21
C TRP A 131 -10.62 -4.15 -16.90
N GLY A 132 -11.81 -3.82 -16.39
CA GLY A 132 -13.07 -4.47 -16.81
C GLY A 132 -13.14 -5.93 -16.35
N ILE A 133 -12.30 -6.28 -15.38
CA ILE A 133 -12.11 -7.62 -14.83
C ILE A 133 -12.72 -7.63 -13.44
N GLU A 134 -13.79 -8.39 -13.24
CA GLU A 134 -14.21 -8.74 -11.89
C GLU A 134 -13.33 -9.93 -11.48
N MET A 135 -12.57 -9.85 -10.39
CA MET A 135 -11.97 -11.05 -9.79
C MET A 135 -12.84 -11.50 -8.61
N GLU A 136 -12.65 -12.74 -8.21
CA GLU A 136 -13.32 -13.30 -7.03
C GLU A 136 -12.25 -13.85 -6.11
N VAL A 137 -12.12 -13.24 -4.93
CA VAL A 137 -11.22 -13.67 -3.87
C VAL A 137 -11.80 -14.89 -3.16
N CYS A 138 -11.00 -15.95 -3.06
CA CYS A 138 -11.35 -17.12 -2.25
C CYS A 138 -10.78 -16.97 -0.85
N TRP A 139 -11.57 -16.50 0.10
CA TRP A 139 -11.12 -16.35 1.48
C TRP A 139 -10.72 -17.69 2.13
N ASP A 140 -11.30 -18.79 1.67
CA ASP A 140 -10.98 -20.16 2.10
C ASP A 140 -9.56 -20.63 1.73
N VAL A 141 -8.79 -19.83 1.01
CA VAL A 141 -7.39 -20.12 0.69
C VAL A 141 -6.46 -19.68 1.82
N PHE A 142 -6.90 -18.75 2.66
CA PHE A 142 -6.07 -18.15 3.69
C PHE A 142 -6.28 -18.84 5.03
N ASP A 143 -5.16 -19.05 5.73
CA ASP A 143 -5.16 -19.28 7.18
C ASP A 143 -5.29 -17.93 7.90
N ARG A 144 -4.42 -16.97 7.53
CA ARG A 144 -4.53 -15.56 7.92
C ARG A 144 -4.17 -14.65 6.75
N VAL A 145 -4.88 -13.54 6.61
CA VAL A 145 -4.59 -12.51 5.62
C VAL A 145 -4.95 -11.14 6.19
N GLU A 146 -4.01 -10.20 6.10
CA GLU A 146 -4.23 -8.83 6.49
C GLU A 146 -3.67 -7.90 5.41
N VAL A 147 -4.48 -6.90 5.05
CA VAL A 147 -4.14 -5.90 4.05
C VAL A 147 -4.10 -4.55 4.73
N PHE A 148 -3.03 -3.81 4.49
CA PHE A 148 -2.82 -2.49 5.03
C PHE A 148 -2.56 -1.51 3.89
N TYR A 149 -3.05 -0.29 4.00
CA TYR A 149 -2.77 0.76 3.03
C TYR A 149 -2.28 2.04 3.69
N ARG A 150 -1.49 2.81 2.95
CA ARG A 150 -1.05 4.16 3.34
C ARG A 150 -1.12 5.08 2.13
N GLY A 151 -1.68 6.26 2.37
CA GLY A 151 -1.89 7.29 1.37
C GLY A 151 -3.06 6.99 0.44
N ALA A 152 -3.91 7.98 0.20
CA ALA A 152 -5.04 7.91 -0.69
C ALA A 152 -4.98 9.08 -1.67
N GLY A 153 -4.68 8.75 -2.93
CA GLY A 153 -4.56 9.72 -4.01
C GLY A 153 -5.43 9.37 -5.20
N THR A 154 -5.30 10.17 -6.25
CA THR A 154 -5.90 9.92 -7.55
C THR A 154 -4.79 9.63 -8.56
N GLY A 155 -4.80 8.42 -9.13
CA GLY A 155 -3.94 8.06 -10.25
C GLY A 155 -4.62 8.36 -11.58
N TRP A 156 -3.85 8.81 -12.57
CA TRP A 156 -4.31 8.91 -13.96
C TRP A 156 -4.11 7.58 -14.67
N ARG A 157 -5.15 7.14 -15.39
CA ARG A 157 -5.09 5.93 -16.22
C ARG A 157 -5.86 6.11 -17.53
N VAL A 158 -5.34 5.53 -18.60
CA VAL A 158 -5.94 5.57 -19.93
C VAL A 158 -6.96 4.43 -20.08
N ARG A 159 -8.23 4.76 -20.32
CA ARG A 159 -9.27 3.81 -20.75
C ARG A 159 -9.56 3.96 -22.24
N ARG A 160 -9.92 2.86 -22.91
CA ARG A 160 -10.33 2.84 -24.33
C ARG A 160 -11.72 2.22 -24.48
N PRO A 161 -12.79 2.97 -24.20
CA PRO A 161 -14.14 2.43 -24.27
C PRO A 161 -14.56 2.12 -25.72
N TRP A 162 -15.19 0.96 -25.90
CA TRP A 162 -15.66 0.50 -27.21
C TRP A 162 -16.75 1.41 -27.81
N TRP A 163 -17.61 2.01 -26.98
CA TRP A 163 -18.64 2.96 -27.43
C TRP A 163 -18.07 4.28 -27.97
N ARG A 164 -16.80 4.58 -27.70
CA ARG A 164 -16.09 5.75 -28.24
C ARG A 164 -15.04 5.35 -29.28
N PHE A 165 -15.31 4.27 -30.04
CA PHE A 165 -14.41 3.74 -31.06
C PHE A 165 -12.98 3.48 -30.54
N PHE A 166 -12.85 2.99 -29.30
CA PHE A 166 -11.56 2.71 -28.65
C PHE A 166 -10.63 3.93 -28.50
N ARG A 167 -11.15 5.16 -28.59
CA ARG A 167 -10.37 6.37 -28.32
C ARG A 167 -9.89 6.37 -26.86
N ALA A 168 -8.63 6.74 -26.67
CA ALA A 168 -8.03 6.90 -25.36
C ALA A 168 -8.73 8.03 -24.59
N GLN A 169 -9.04 7.77 -23.33
CA GLN A 169 -9.59 8.73 -22.39
C GLN A 169 -8.88 8.57 -21.05
N ASP A 170 -8.34 9.67 -20.54
CA ASP A 170 -7.76 9.70 -19.21
C ASP A 170 -8.88 9.74 -18.17
N VAL A 171 -8.83 8.79 -17.23
CA VAL A 171 -9.78 8.66 -16.14
C VAL A 171 -8.99 8.72 -14.84
N GLN A 172 -9.42 9.59 -13.93
CA GLN A 172 -8.91 9.60 -12.57
C GLN A 172 -9.47 8.40 -11.81
N VAL A 173 -8.57 7.62 -11.22
CA VAL A 173 -8.91 6.43 -10.45
C VAL A 173 -8.38 6.63 -9.04
N PRO A 174 -9.19 6.42 -7.98
CA PRO A 174 -8.69 6.46 -6.62
C PRO A 174 -7.67 5.32 -6.42
N THR A 175 -6.51 5.66 -5.87
CA THR A 175 -5.38 4.74 -5.68
C THR A 175 -4.84 4.83 -4.26
N PHE A 176 -4.41 3.69 -3.73
CA PHE A 176 -3.56 3.63 -2.55
C PHE A 176 -2.10 3.83 -2.96
N THR A 177 -1.42 4.76 -2.28
CA THR A 177 -0.02 5.07 -2.56
C THR A 177 0.88 3.89 -2.20
N ARG A 178 0.60 3.23 -1.07
CA ARG A 178 1.28 2.01 -0.61
C ARG A 178 0.28 1.00 -0.10
N VAL A 179 0.48 -0.28 -0.43
CA VAL A 179 -0.32 -1.39 0.10
C VAL A 179 0.62 -2.49 0.59
N VAL A 180 0.44 -2.93 1.82
CA VAL A 180 1.17 -4.06 2.41
C VAL A 180 0.19 -5.21 2.57
N VAL A 181 0.61 -6.40 2.14
CA VAL A 181 -0.12 -7.65 2.33
C VAL A 181 0.75 -8.60 3.13
N ILE A 182 0.23 -9.07 4.25
CA ILE A 182 0.78 -10.19 5.02
C ILE A 182 -0.21 -11.34 4.95
N LEU A 183 0.26 -12.52 4.55
CA LEU A 183 -0.61 -13.68 4.40
C LEU A 183 0.09 -14.99 4.74
N ARG A 184 -0.68 -15.91 5.31
CA ARG A 184 -0.38 -17.33 5.40
C ARG A 184 -1.50 -18.10 4.73
N GLN A 185 -1.13 -19.06 3.90
CA GLN A 185 -2.07 -19.83 3.09
C GLN A 185 -2.28 -21.22 3.68
N LYS A 186 -3.42 -21.81 3.38
CA LYS A 186 -3.71 -23.22 3.67
C LYS A 186 -3.91 -24.01 2.39
N ALA A 187 -3.72 -25.32 2.47
CA ALA A 187 -3.84 -26.20 1.32
C ALA A 187 -5.23 -26.06 0.71
N HIS A 188 -5.28 -25.62 -0.56
CA HIS A 188 -6.54 -25.40 -1.24
C HIS A 188 -6.42 -25.69 -2.74
N LYS A 189 -7.49 -26.25 -3.33
CA LYS A 189 -7.54 -26.62 -4.76
C LYS A 189 -7.26 -25.45 -5.71
N ARG A 190 -7.42 -24.21 -5.26
CA ARG A 190 -7.18 -22.99 -6.06
C ARG A 190 -5.70 -22.57 -6.15
N LEU A 191 -4.82 -23.02 -5.26
CA LEU A 191 -3.41 -22.58 -5.23
C LEU A 191 -2.45 -23.47 -6.04
N GLY A 192 -2.88 -24.66 -6.44
CA GLY A 192 -2.01 -25.65 -7.08
C GLY A 192 -1.44 -26.66 -6.08
N ARG A 193 -0.65 -27.62 -6.58
CA ARG A 193 -0.03 -28.68 -5.75
C ARG A 193 1.21 -28.20 -5.00
N ASP A 194 1.92 -27.24 -5.56
CA ASP A 194 3.20 -26.74 -5.03
C ASP A 194 3.01 -25.47 -4.17
N ALA A 195 1.81 -25.27 -3.64
CA ALA A 195 1.49 -24.11 -2.82
C ALA A 195 2.05 -24.29 -1.41
N ASP A 196 2.86 -23.33 -0.99
CA ASP A 196 3.43 -23.28 0.34
C ASP A 196 2.38 -22.87 1.38
N THR A 197 2.26 -23.67 2.44
CA THR A 197 1.32 -23.46 3.56
C THR A 197 2.01 -23.20 4.89
N ASP A 198 3.33 -23.37 4.93
CA ASP A 198 4.09 -23.32 6.17
C ASP A 198 4.67 -21.92 6.41
N ASN A 199 4.97 -21.21 5.32
CA ASN A 199 5.60 -19.90 5.36
C ASN A 199 4.57 -18.75 5.32
N VAL A 200 5.02 -17.59 5.79
CA VAL A 200 4.29 -16.33 5.78
C VAL A 200 4.86 -15.47 4.66
N TYR A 201 4.00 -14.94 3.81
CA TYR A 201 4.39 -14.07 2.71
C TYR A 201 4.12 -12.61 3.07
N LEU A 202 5.13 -11.77 2.83
CA LEU A 202 5.00 -10.33 2.91
C LEU A 202 5.16 -9.73 1.52
N LYS A 203 4.28 -8.80 1.13
CA LYS A 203 4.42 -8.06 -0.13
C LYS A 203 4.08 -6.59 0.09
N LEU A 204 4.90 -5.71 -0.45
CA LEU A 204 4.66 -4.28 -0.48
C LEU A 204 4.45 -3.83 -1.93
N PHE A 205 3.42 -3.03 -2.16
CA PHE A 205 3.05 -2.50 -3.47
C PHE A 205 2.89 -0.98 -3.45
N LYS A 206 2.92 -0.36 -4.62
CA LYS A 206 2.64 1.06 -4.86
C LYS A 206 1.54 1.28 -5.88
N ASP A 207 0.86 2.41 -5.75
CA ASP A 207 -0.05 2.97 -6.74
C ASP A 207 -1.12 1.95 -7.20
N ILE A 208 -1.72 1.27 -6.21
CA ILE A 208 -2.74 0.23 -6.43
C ILE A 208 -4.11 0.89 -6.49
N PRO A 209 -4.90 0.70 -7.55
CA PRO A 209 -6.29 1.16 -7.60
C PRO A 209 -7.09 0.56 -6.46
N GLN A 210 -7.90 1.37 -5.78
CA GLN A 210 -8.68 0.90 -4.64
C GLN A 210 -9.62 -0.26 -5.02
N MET A 211 -10.23 -0.18 -6.21
CA MET A 211 -11.11 -1.22 -6.74
C MET A 211 -10.40 -2.53 -7.13
N ASP A 212 -9.08 -2.51 -7.29
CA ASP A 212 -8.30 -3.66 -7.80
C ASP A 212 -7.46 -4.33 -6.69
N ILE A 213 -7.73 -4.10 -5.40
CA ILE A 213 -6.97 -4.73 -4.28
C ILE A 213 -6.92 -6.25 -4.40
N GLU A 214 -7.98 -6.87 -4.91
CA GLU A 214 -8.07 -8.32 -5.12
C GLU A 214 -6.90 -8.88 -5.95
N MET A 215 -6.34 -8.10 -6.86
CA MET A 215 -5.24 -8.53 -7.70
C MET A 215 -3.97 -8.88 -6.91
N LEU A 216 -3.85 -8.37 -5.67
CA LEU A 216 -2.72 -8.62 -4.77
C LEU A 216 -2.84 -9.95 -4.04
N LEU A 217 -4.05 -10.51 -3.95
CA LEU A 217 -4.34 -11.71 -3.20
C LEU A 217 -4.21 -12.96 -4.08
N PRO A 218 -3.53 -14.02 -3.59
CA PRO A 218 -3.44 -15.28 -4.31
C PRO A 218 -4.78 -16.03 -4.32
N GLY A 219 -4.93 -16.98 -5.24
CA GLY A 219 -6.14 -17.82 -5.36
C GLY A 219 -7.37 -17.11 -5.96
N THR A 220 -7.19 -15.89 -6.48
CA THR A 220 -8.23 -15.13 -7.17
C THR A 220 -8.56 -15.71 -8.53
N ARG A 221 -9.87 -15.75 -8.86
CA ARG A 221 -10.34 -16.21 -10.17
C ARG A 221 -10.74 -15.03 -11.04
N LEU A 222 -10.19 -14.99 -12.25
CA LEU A 222 -10.58 -14.05 -13.29
C LEU A 222 -12.01 -14.33 -13.75
N ARG A 223 -12.95 -13.41 -13.49
CA ARG A 223 -14.24 -13.43 -14.16
C ARG A 223 -14.14 -12.62 -15.44
N MET A 224 -14.47 -13.27 -16.56
CA MET A 224 -14.31 -12.64 -17.87
C MET A 224 -15.18 -11.38 -17.99
N PRO A 225 -14.66 -10.30 -18.61
CA PRO A 225 -15.41 -9.07 -18.86
C PRO A 225 -16.76 -9.36 -19.54
N LYS A 226 -17.81 -8.62 -19.16
CA LYS A 226 -19.17 -8.80 -19.73
C LYS A 226 -19.17 -8.64 -21.26
N PHE A 227 -18.33 -7.75 -21.79
CA PHE A 227 -18.15 -7.55 -23.23
C PHE A 227 -17.58 -8.79 -23.94
N GLU A 228 -16.57 -9.46 -23.37
CA GLU A 228 -16.00 -10.69 -23.93
C GLU A 228 -17.02 -11.84 -23.84
N ARG A 229 -17.84 -11.90 -22.78
CA ARG A 229 -18.98 -12.84 -22.70
C ARG A 229 -20.02 -12.57 -23.79
N GLY A 230 -20.35 -11.30 -24.06
CA GLY A 230 -21.29 -10.90 -25.10
C GLY A 230 -20.78 -11.18 -26.52
N LYS A 231 -19.50 -10.89 -26.80
CA LYS A 231 -18.84 -11.23 -28.07
C LYS A 231 -18.88 -12.73 -28.35
N LEU A 232 -18.65 -13.55 -27.31
CA LEU A 232 -18.71 -15.00 -27.41
C LEU A 232 -20.13 -15.48 -27.73
N GLY A 233 -21.14 -14.95 -27.02
CA GLY A 233 -22.55 -15.24 -27.30
C GLY A 233 -22.96 -14.84 -28.71
N PHE A 234 -22.56 -13.65 -29.16
CA PHE A 234 -22.84 -13.16 -30.51
C PHE A 234 -22.19 -14.04 -31.59
N SER A 235 -20.90 -14.39 -31.45
CA SER A 235 -20.19 -15.20 -32.46
C SER A 235 -20.71 -16.63 -32.56
N VAL A 236 -21.10 -17.24 -31.43
CA VAL A 236 -21.65 -18.61 -31.44
C VAL A 236 -23.03 -18.59 -32.08
N THR A 237 -23.87 -17.62 -31.69
CA THR A 237 -25.24 -17.49 -32.21
C THR A 237 -25.22 -17.21 -33.72
N SER A 238 -24.41 -16.25 -34.19
CA SER A 238 -24.33 -15.93 -35.62
C SER A 238 -23.87 -17.11 -36.48
N SER A 239 -22.89 -17.89 -35.99
CA SER A 239 -22.35 -19.03 -36.73
C SER A 239 -23.33 -20.21 -36.76
N PHE A 240 -24.07 -20.45 -35.69
CA PHE A 240 -25.15 -21.43 -35.67
C PHE A 240 -26.26 -21.07 -36.64
N PHE A 241 -26.73 -19.81 -36.64
CA PHE A 241 -27.75 -19.34 -37.58
C PHE A 241 -27.30 -19.50 -39.03
N TYR A 242 -26.05 -19.12 -39.35
CA TYR A 242 -25.52 -19.26 -40.71
C TYR A 242 -25.35 -20.73 -41.14
N ALA A 243 -24.84 -21.59 -40.26
CA ALA A 243 -24.70 -23.03 -40.54
C ALA A 243 -26.07 -23.70 -40.73
N ALA A 244 -27.07 -23.37 -39.90
CA ALA A 244 -28.43 -23.87 -40.03
C ALA A 244 -29.11 -23.38 -41.32
N TYR A 245 -28.97 -22.09 -41.65
CA TYR A 245 -29.45 -21.54 -42.91
C TYR A 245 -28.83 -22.26 -44.12
N LYS A 246 -27.52 -22.51 -44.09
CA LYS A 246 -26.82 -23.26 -45.14
C LYS A 246 -27.30 -24.72 -45.23
N LEU A 247 -27.49 -25.41 -44.11
CA LEU A 247 -28.02 -26.78 -44.11
C LEU A 247 -29.43 -26.85 -44.72
N VAL A 248 -30.34 -25.96 -44.31
CA VAL A 248 -31.71 -25.91 -44.84
C VAL A 248 -31.70 -25.63 -46.35
N THR A 249 -30.91 -24.63 -46.78
CA THR A 249 -30.83 -24.26 -48.21
C THR A 249 -30.15 -25.33 -49.06
N THR A 250 -29.12 -26.02 -48.56
CA THR A 250 -28.46 -27.13 -49.28
C THR A 250 -29.37 -28.36 -49.40
N VAL A 251 -30.23 -28.63 -48.41
CA VAL A 251 -31.22 -29.72 -48.46
C VAL A 251 -32.38 -29.36 -49.40
N SER A 252 -32.85 -28.11 -49.41
CA SER A 252 -34.01 -27.68 -50.20
C SER A 252 -33.72 -27.45 -51.69
N LEU A 253 -32.49 -27.13 -52.08
CA LEU A 253 -32.12 -26.75 -53.46
C LEU A 253 -31.40 -27.85 -54.28
N GLY A 254 -31.60 -29.13 -53.94
CA GLY A 254 -31.14 -30.26 -54.77
C GLY A 254 -29.83 -30.93 -54.33
N GLY A 255 -29.32 -30.69 -53.11
CA GLY A 255 -28.12 -31.37 -52.58
C GLY A 255 -28.25 -32.89 -52.46
N LEU A 256 -29.47 -33.42 -52.41
CA LEU A 256 -29.75 -34.86 -52.47
C LEU A 256 -29.53 -35.47 -53.86
N LEU A 257 -29.55 -34.67 -54.94
CA LEU A 257 -29.50 -35.16 -56.32
C LEU A 257 -28.06 -35.29 -56.86
N SER A 258 -27.06 -34.67 -56.22
CA SER A 258 -25.66 -34.71 -56.65
C SER A 258 -24.78 -35.76 -55.94
N GLY A 259 -25.33 -36.50 -54.96
CA GLY A 259 -24.65 -37.62 -54.28
C GLY A 259 -23.35 -37.30 -53.54
N SER A 260 -23.01 -36.02 -53.39
CA SER A 260 -21.69 -35.60 -52.91
C SER A 260 -21.70 -35.41 -51.39
N ILE A 261 -21.19 -36.41 -50.67
CA ILE A 261 -21.00 -36.42 -49.20
C ILE A 261 -20.28 -35.14 -48.72
N PHE A 262 -19.47 -34.53 -49.59
CA PHE A 262 -18.80 -33.23 -49.42
C PHE A 262 -19.72 -32.05 -49.05
N ALA A 263 -21.00 -32.06 -49.46
CA ALA A 263 -21.95 -31.02 -49.12
C ALA A 263 -22.29 -30.97 -47.61
N LEU A 264 -22.20 -32.11 -46.91
CA LEU A 264 -22.39 -32.20 -45.46
C LEU A 264 -21.15 -31.82 -44.66
N PHE A 265 -19.95 -31.99 -45.24
CA PHE A 265 -18.68 -31.65 -44.58
C PHE A 265 -18.50 -30.13 -44.41
N SER A 266 -18.97 -29.31 -45.35
CA SER A 266 -18.83 -27.85 -45.28
C SER A 266 -19.46 -27.21 -44.02
N PRO A 267 -20.75 -27.45 -43.69
CA PRO A 267 -21.37 -26.88 -42.48
C PRO A 267 -20.77 -27.46 -41.20
N ILE A 268 -20.38 -28.74 -41.20
CA ILE A 268 -19.73 -29.38 -40.04
C ILE A 268 -18.34 -28.75 -39.80
N ALA A 269 -17.53 -28.60 -40.85
CA ALA A 269 -16.23 -27.95 -40.76
C ALA A 269 -16.34 -26.48 -40.30
N LEU A 270 -17.39 -25.78 -40.72
CA LEU A 270 -17.67 -24.42 -40.25
C LEU A 270 -17.98 -24.40 -38.75
N LEU A 271 -18.86 -25.28 -38.27
CA LEU A 271 -19.20 -25.38 -36.85
C LEU A 271 -17.98 -25.75 -35.99
N LEU A 272 -17.20 -26.74 -36.43
CA LEU A 272 -15.96 -27.15 -35.75
C LEU A 272 -14.92 -26.03 -35.76
N GLY A 273 -14.71 -25.36 -36.89
CA GLY A 273 -13.77 -24.25 -37.03
C GLY A 273 -14.13 -23.06 -36.14
N TYR A 274 -15.41 -22.68 -36.08
CA TYR A 274 -15.88 -21.60 -35.20
C TYR A 274 -15.90 -22.02 -33.72
N GLY A 275 -16.24 -23.27 -33.41
CA GLY A 275 -16.12 -23.83 -32.06
C GLY A 275 -14.68 -23.75 -31.56
N TYR A 276 -13.73 -24.22 -32.38
CA TYR A 276 -12.30 -24.10 -32.09
C TYR A 276 -11.87 -22.64 -31.92
N LYS A 277 -12.22 -21.76 -32.85
CA LYS A 277 -11.90 -20.32 -32.78
C LYS A 277 -12.42 -19.68 -31.50
N THR A 278 -13.61 -20.07 -31.05
CA THR A 278 -14.25 -19.53 -29.84
C THR A 278 -13.48 -19.96 -28.58
N VAL A 279 -13.18 -21.25 -28.45
CA VAL A 279 -12.40 -21.77 -27.31
C VAL A 279 -10.98 -21.19 -27.32
N TYR A 280 -10.35 -21.11 -28.49
CA TYR A 280 -9.03 -20.53 -28.66
C TYR A 280 -9.01 -19.05 -28.28
N SER A 281 -9.95 -18.25 -28.78
CA SER A 281 -10.08 -16.83 -28.44
C SER A 281 -10.26 -16.63 -26.94
N PHE A 282 -11.07 -17.46 -26.27
CA PHE A 282 -11.24 -17.39 -24.81
C PHE A 282 -9.92 -17.64 -24.07
N ARG A 283 -9.16 -18.67 -24.48
CA ARG A 283 -7.85 -19.00 -23.88
C ARG A 283 -6.84 -17.88 -24.11
N VAL A 284 -6.81 -17.29 -25.31
CA VAL A 284 -5.93 -16.16 -25.64
C VAL A 284 -6.31 -14.94 -24.82
N SER A 285 -7.58 -14.53 -24.80
CA SER A 285 -8.03 -13.38 -24.01
C SER A 285 -7.64 -13.54 -22.54
N ARG A 286 -7.91 -14.72 -21.93
CA ARG A 286 -7.52 -15.01 -20.55
C ARG A 286 -6.01 -14.86 -20.32
N LYS A 287 -5.17 -15.38 -21.23
CA LYS A 287 -3.70 -15.25 -21.13
C LYS A 287 -3.25 -13.80 -21.25
N THR A 288 -3.83 -13.04 -22.19
CA THR A 288 -3.51 -11.62 -22.37
C THR A 288 -3.85 -10.81 -21.12
N TYR A 289 -5.00 -11.05 -20.49
CA TYR A 289 -5.37 -10.38 -19.24
C TYR A 289 -4.44 -10.74 -18.08
N LEU A 290 -4.12 -12.03 -17.91
CA LEU A 290 -3.17 -12.46 -16.89
C LEU A 290 -1.78 -11.84 -17.10
N LEU A 291 -1.33 -11.73 -18.36
CA LEU A 291 -0.07 -11.08 -18.70
C LEU A 291 -0.11 -9.58 -18.38
N GLN A 292 -1.18 -8.86 -18.72
CA GLN A 292 -1.34 -7.45 -18.40
C GLN A 292 -1.34 -7.20 -16.89
N LEU A 293 -2.03 -8.06 -16.13
CA LEU A 293 -2.05 -8.01 -14.67
C LEU A 293 -0.64 -8.25 -14.10
N ALA A 294 0.07 -9.27 -14.58
CA ALA A 294 1.45 -9.55 -14.16
C ALA A 294 2.40 -8.40 -14.49
N GLN A 295 2.29 -7.81 -15.68
CA GLN A 295 3.09 -6.64 -16.08
C GLN A 295 2.78 -5.41 -15.21
N SER A 296 1.51 -5.19 -14.87
CA SER A 296 1.13 -4.11 -13.95
C SER A 296 1.76 -4.33 -12.56
N LEU A 297 1.59 -5.53 -12.01
CA LEU A 297 2.13 -5.90 -10.70
C LEU A 297 3.65 -5.84 -10.67
N TYR A 298 4.33 -6.11 -11.78
CA TYR A 298 5.79 -5.98 -11.87
C TYR A 298 6.27 -4.57 -11.52
N TYR A 299 5.62 -3.53 -12.07
CA TYR A 299 5.98 -2.13 -11.79
C TYR A 299 5.40 -1.60 -10.49
N GLN A 300 4.37 -2.25 -9.95
CA GLN A 300 3.71 -1.88 -8.70
C GLN A 300 4.32 -2.60 -7.49
N SER A 301 5.00 -3.73 -7.66
CA SER A 301 5.71 -4.43 -6.59
C SER A 301 6.92 -3.61 -6.14
N LEU A 302 6.95 -3.29 -4.86
CA LEU A 302 8.03 -2.54 -4.23
C LEU A 302 9.04 -3.43 -3.51
N ASP A 303 8.55 -4.45 -2.80
CA ASP A 303 9.38 -5.36 -2.02
C ASP A 303 8.64 -6.66 -1.65
N MET A 304 9.38 -7.70 -1.26
CA MET A 304 8.86 -9.02 -0.87
C MET A 304 9.56 -9.57 0.39
N ASN A 305 8.83 -10.36 1.17
CA ASN A 305 9.31 -11.12 2.34
C ASN A 305 10.15 -10.25 3.29
N ALA A 306 11.35 -10.70 3.68
CA ALA A 306 12.22 -9.96 4.59
C ALA A 306 12.51 -8.52 4.13
N GLY A 307 12.60 -8.26 2.82
CA GLY A 307 12.83 -6.92 2.27
C GLY A 307 11.71 -5.93 2.61
N VAL A 308 10.46 -6.39 2.70
CA VAL A 308 9.32 -5.58 3.18
C VAL A 308 9.59 -5.05 4.59
N LEU A 309 10.16 -5.87 5.48
CA LEU A 309 10.49 -5.43 6.83
C LEU A 309 11.52 -4.31 6.77
N HIS A 310 12.67 -4.52 6.13
CA HIS A 310 13.71 -3.50 6.00
C HIS A 310 13.17 -2.16 5.49
N ARG A 311 12.36 -2.22 4.43
CA ARG A 311 11.78 -1.02 3.83
C ARG A 311 10.77 -0.31 4.73
N LEU A 312 9.89 -1.04 5.41
CA LEU A 312 8.92 -0.44 6.34
C LEU A 312 9.61 0.19 7.54
N PHE A 313 10.71 -0.40 8.00
CA PHE A 313 11.52 0.15 9.08
C PHE A 313 12.22 1.44 8.69
N ASP A 314 12.84 1.48 7.52
CA ASP A 314 13.47 2.69 7.00
C ASP A 314 12.42 3.81 6.81
N ASP A 315 11.27 3.48 6.23
CA ASP A 315 10.14 4.41 6.06
C ASP A 315 9.65 4.97 7.43
N ALA A 316 9.54 4.10 8.44
CA ALA A 316 9.09 4.50 9.78
C ALA A 316 10.14 5.35 10.50
N ALA A 317 11.42 4.97 10.43
CA ALA A 317 12.53 5.72 11.02
C ALA A 317 12.64 7.12 10.40
N GLU A 318 12.53 7.24 9.08
CA GLU A 318 12.54 8.55 8.42
C GLU A 318 11.34 9.40 8.81
N GLN A 319 10.12 8.82 8.86
CA GLN A 319 8.95 9.56 9.29
C GLN A 319 9.10 10.05 10.74
N GLU A 320 9.68 9.22 11.61
CA GLU A 320 9.99 9.58 12.98
C GLU A 320 11.00 10.74 13.05
N VAL A 321 12.05 10.73 12.23
CA VAL A 321 13.01 11.84 12.11
C VAL A 321 12.30 13.11 11.68
N ARG A 322 11.49 13.08 10.60
CA ARG A 322 10.78 14.27 10.09
C ARG A 322 9.93 14.93 11.17
N GLN A 323 9.11 14.14 11.87
CA GLN A 323 8.27 14.66 12.95
C GLN A 323 9.10 15.27 14.08
N THR A 324 10.22 14.64 14.44
CA THR A 324 11.07 15.10 15.54
C THR A 324 11.76 16.42 15.21
N LEU A 325 12.28 16.54 13.98
CA LEU A 325 12.93 17.76 13.52
C LEU A 325 11.92 18.90 13.42
N LEU A 326 10.71 18.66 12.89
CA LEU A 326 9.65 19.66 12.83
C LEU A 326 9.25 20.13 14.24
N VAL A 327 8.97 19.21 15.15
CA VAL A 327 8.59 19.54 16.53
C VAL A 327 9.67 20.34 17.22
N TYR A 328 10.93 19.91 17.14
CA TYR A 328 12.03 20.64 17.76
C TYR A 328 12.23 22.03 17.14
N TYR A 329 12.28 22.11 15.81
CA TYR A 329 12.51 23.37 15.10
C TYR A 329 11.45 24.41 15.45
N PHE A 330 10.17 24.05 15.44
CA PHE A 330 9.08 24.99 15.73
C PHE A 330 9.10 25.44 17.20
N LEU A 331 9.38 24.54 18.13
CA LEU A 331 9.52 24.90 19.54
C LEU A 331 10.72 25.83 19.78
N TRP A 332 11.87 25.53 19.18
CA TRP A 332 13.08 26.33 19.34
C TRP A 332 12.97 27.71 18.68
N ARG A 333 12.36 27.79 17.49
CA ARG A 333 12.35 29.02 16.69
C ARG A 333 11.18 29.95 17.00
N PHE A 334 9.99 29.43 17.30
CA PHE A 334 8.75 30.21 17.38
C PHE A 334 8.05 30.19 18.74
N ALA A 335 8.26 29.16 19.56
CA ALA A 335 7.50 29.04 20.81
C ALA A 335 7.91 30.03 21.92
N GLY A 336 9.06 30.67 21.76
CA GLY A 336 9.58 31.65 22.72
C GLY A 336 9.84 31.05 24.11
N PRO A 337 10.08 31.90 25.13
CA PRO A 337 10.41 31.44 26.49
C PRO A 337 9.24 30.78 27.23
N THR A 338 8.00 31.07 26.83
CA THR A 338 6.78 30.50 27.42
C THR A 338 6.48 29.09 26.92
N GLY A 339 7.02 28.71 25.76
CA GLY A 339 6.73 27.43 25.12
C GLY A 339 5.31 27.33 24.57
N TRP A 340 5.03 26.23 23.87
CA TRP A 340 3.73 25.94 23.26
C TRP A 340 3.09 24.68 23.83
N THR A 341 1.76 24.65 23.81
CA THR A 341 0.99 23.43 24.06
C THR A 341 1.05 22.48 22.86
N VAL A 342 0.66 21.22 23.06
CA VAL A 342 0.62 20.22 21.98
C VAL A 342 -0.25 20.68 20.80
N GLY A 343 -1.41 21.29 21.08
CA GLY A 343 -2.34 21.75 20.03
C GLY A 343 -1.85 22.98 19.28
N GLU A 344 -1.23 23.95 19.97
CA GLU A 344 -0.61 25.13 19.33
C GLU A 344 0.52 24.70 18.39
N LEU A 345 1.36 23.76 18.83
CA LEU A 345 2.45 23.22 18.04
C LEU A 345 1.96 22.44 16.80
N GLU A 346 0.95 21.60 16.97
CA GLU A 346 0.34 20.86 15.86
C GLU A 346 -0.22 21.81 14.80
N ALA A 347 -1.01 22.80 15.23
CA ALA A 347 -1.61 23.78 14.33
C ALA A 347 -0.56 24.60 13.57
N ALA A 348 0.53 25.00 14.25
CA ALA A 348 1.61 25.76 13.63
C ALA A 348 2.34 24.94 12.54
N ILE A 349 2.70 23.69 12.84
CA ILE A 349 3.41 22.82 11.89
C ILE A 349 2.50 22.45 10.71
N VAL A 350 1.26 22.02 10.97
CA VAL A 350 0.31 21.63 9.91
C VAL A 350 -0.05 22.82 9.03
N GLY A 351 -0.26 24.00 9.63
CA GLY A 351 -0.52 25.23 8.89
C GLY A 351 0.63 25.62 7.98
N ASP A 352 1.87 25.47 8.46
CA ASP A 352 3.07 25.74 7.65
C ASP A 352 3.25 24.74 6.52
N LEU A 353 3.16 23.43 6.80
CA LEU A 353 3.26 22.38 5.78
C LEU A 353 2.16 22.52 4.73
N THR A 354 0.91 22.79 5.13
CA THR A 354 -0.20 22.95 4.18
C THR A 354 0.07 24.09 3.21
N ARG A 355 0.63 25.21 3.67
CA ARG A 355 1.00 26.33 2.81
C ARG A 355 2.14 25.99 1.83
N ARG A 356 3.13 25.20 2.26
CA ARG A 356 4.34 24.93 1.48
C ARG A 356 4.18 23.79 0.47
N ILE A 357 3.59 22.68 0.91
CA ILE A 357 3.55 21.43 0.12
C ILE A 357 2.15 21.09 -0.40
N ASN A 358 1.16 21.96 -0.16
CA ASN A 358 -0.23 21.78 -0.58
C ASN A 358 -0.78 20.37 -0.22
N ALA A 359 -0.33 19.85 0.93
CA ALA A 359 -0.70 18.53 1.43
C ALA A 359 -1.33 18.66 2.81
N ARG A 360 -2.47 17.99 3.01
CA ARG A 360 -3.13 17.91 4.32
C ARG A 360 -2.47 16.78 5.12
N ILE A 361 -1.74 17.14 6.15
CA ILE A 361 -0.99 16.19 6.97
C ILE A 361 -1.59 16.11 8.37
N GLU A 362 -1.80 14.90 8.87
CA GLU A 362 -2.08 14.64 10.27
C GLU A 362 -0.75 14.46 11.01
N LEU A 363 -0.37 15.44 11.81
CA LEU A 363 0.82 15.35 12.64
C LEU A 363 0.46 14.80 14.03
N GLN A 364 1.23 13.84 14.53
CA GLN A 364 1.13 13.37 15.92
C GLN A 364 2.34 13.84 16.74
N PRO A 365 2.36 15.11 17.21
CA PRO A 365 3.54 15.67 17.87
C PRO A 365 3.87 15.00 19.22
N ARG A 366 2.92 14.29 19.85
CA ARG A 366 3.09 13.68 21.19
C ARG A 366 4.26 12.70 21.25
N ASP A 367 4.42 11.85 20.25
CA ASP A 367 5.50 10.85 20.22
C ASP A 367 6.87 11.51 20.05
N ALA A 368 6.94 12.55 19.22
CA ALA A 368 8.14 13.36 19.05
C ALA A 368 8.50 14.14 20.32
N LEU A 369 7.51 14.76 20.98
CA LEU A 369 7.68 15.46 22.26
C LEU A 369 8.19 14.51 23.35
N SER A 370 7.58 13.33 23.51
CA SER A 370 8.01 12.32 24.49
C SER A 370 9.45 11.87 24.27
N ARG A 371 9.91 11.78 23.01
CA ARG A 371 11.29 11.42 22.69
C ARG A 371 12.25 12.56 22.98
N LEU A 372 11.92 13.78 22.58
CA LEU A 372 12.74 14.97 22.89
C LEU A 372 12.82 15.23 24.40
N GLU A 373 11.75 14.96 25.15
CA GLU A 373 11.71 15.04 26.61
C GLU A 373 12.61 14.00 27.27
N ARG A 374 12.59 12.75 26.79
CA ARG A 374 13.51 11.69 27.26
C ARG A 374 14.98 12.01 27.03
N LEU A 375 15.29 12.83 26.02
CA LEU A 375 16.63 13.32 25.73
C LEU A 375 16.98 14.62 26.46
N ALA A 376 16.05 15.15 27.28
CA ALA A 376 16.15 16.46 27.92
C ALA A 376 16.33 17.65 26.96
N ILE A 377 16.04 17.46 25.66
CA ILE A 377 16.10 18.50 24.62
C ILE A 377 14.88 19.41 24.71
N VAL A 378 13.75 18.87 25.18
CA VAL A 378 12.54 19.62 25.46
C VAL A 378 12.15 19.41 26.92
N ARG A 379 11.73 20.47 27.61
CA ARG A 379 11.21 20.40 28.97
C ARG A 379 9.73 20.71 28.99
N LYS A 380 8.95 19.89 29.69
CA LYS A 380 7.54 20.15 29.98
C LYS A 380 7.42 21.05 31.22
N VAL A 381 6.77 22.21 31.08
CA VAL A 381 6.48 23.17 32.16
C VAL A 381 4.96 23.36 32.20
N GLY A 382 4.30 22.71 33.16
CA GLY A 382 2.83 22.61 33.16
C GLY A 382 2.36 21.87 31.90
N GLU A 383 1.47 22.48 31.12
CA GLU A 383 0.98 21.93 29.84
C GLU A 383 1.75 22.41 28.60
N ARG A 384 2.83 23.18 28.80
CA ARG A 384 3.64 23.77 27.72
C ARG A 384 4.99 23.07 27.59
N TYR A 385 5.52 23.05 26.37
CA TYR A 385 6.80 22.47 26.02
C TYR A 385 7.77 23.59 25.60
N VAL A 386 8.97 23.57 26.17
CA VAL A 386 10.04 24.54 25.88
C VAL A 386 11.26 23.79 25.38
N ALA A 387 11.78 24.19 24.22
CA ALA A 387 12.98 23.60 23.63
C ALA A 387 14.25 24.22 24.20
N GLN A 388 15.29 23.40 24.38
CA GLN A 388 16.62 23.87 24.70
C GLN A 388 17.27 24.57 23.50
N PRO A 389 18.21 25.49 23.74
CA PRO A 389 19.01 26.09 22.69
C PRO A 389 19.73 25.05 21.83
N LEU A 390 19.94 25.37 20.56
CA LEU A 390 20.47 24.45 19.56
C LEU A 390 21.81 23.80 19.94
N HIS A 391 22.71 24.57 20.54
CA HIS A 391 24.01 24.07 20.99
C HIS A 391 23.89 23.05 22.13
N GLU A 392 22.99 23.29 23.10
CA GLU A 392 22.72 22.34 24.18
C GLU A 392 22.03 21.09 23.66
N ALA A 393 21.06 21.28 22.77
CA ALA A 393 20.34 20.18 22.13
C ALA A 393 21.32 19.25 21.39
N ALA A 394 22.22 19.78 20.56
CA ALA A 394 23.24 19.00 19.85
C ALA A 394 24.11 18.17 20.82
N ASN A 395 24.53 18.77 21.93
CA ASN A 395 25.31 18.06 22.96
C ASN A 395 24.52 16.94 23.64
N LEU A 396 23.22 17.17 23.94
CA LEU A 396 22.36 16.18 24.58
C LEU A 396 22.07 14.98 23.67
N VAL A 397 22.00 15.18 22.36
CA VAL A 397 21.80 14.09 21.37
C VAL A 397 22.99 13.14 21.32
N GLN A 398 24.21 13.64 21.53
CA GLN A 398 25.41 12.82 21.51
C GLN A 398 25.62 12.03 22.81
N ARG A 399 24.96 12.42 23.91
CA ARG A 399 25.05 11.68 25.19
C ARG A 399 24.39 10.31 25.07
N PRO A 400 25.00 9.23 25.59
CA PRO A 400 24.35 7.93 25.62
C PRO A 400 23.01 8.06 26.34
N ALA A 401 21.95 7.46 25.77
CA ALA A 401 20.64 7.47 26.39
C ALA A 401 20.75 6.89 27.80
N PRO A 402 20.08 7.47 28.81
CA PRO A 402 19.90 6.75 30.07
C PRO A 402 19.29 5.39 29.77
N LYS A 403 19.90 4.33 30.29
CA LYS A 403 19.43 2.95 30.12
C LYS A 403 18.00 2.91 30.66
N PRO A 404 16.99 2.49 29.89
CA PRO A 404 15.63 2.48 30.41
C PRO A 404 15.56 1.53 31.62
N ASP A 405 14.86 1.94 32.68
CA ASP A 405 14.67 1.17 33.93
C ASP A 405 14.01 -0.20 33.71
N ARG A 406 13.52 -0.47 32.50
CA ARG A 406 13.01 -1.77 32.04
C ARG A 406 13.55 -2.05 30.64
N PRO A 407 13.84 -3.31 30.27
CA PRO A 407 14.05 -3.66 28.87
C PRO A 407 12.84 -3.13 28.10
N SER A 408 13.08 -2.44 26.99
CA SER A 408 12.02 -1.78 26.21
C SER A 408 11.05 -2.82 25.65
N THR A 409 10.12 -3.28 26.46
CA THR A 409 8.91 -3.92 25.99
C THR A 409 8.15 -2.82 25.27
N TRP A 410 7.89 -3.05 23.99
CA TRP A 410 7.04 -2.33 23.06
C TRP A 410 5.63 -2.01 23.60
N ARG A 411 5.52 -1.28 24.72
CA ARG A 411 4.26 -0.75 25.27
C ARG A 411 4.35 0.76 25.33
N GLY A 412 3.49 1.42 24.57
CA GLY A 412 3.25 2.85 24.73
C GLY A 412 2.68 3.50 23.48
N TYR A 413 1.51 3.04 23.03
CA TYR A 413 0.40 3.87 22.53
C TYR A 413 -0.75 2.93 22.12
N VAL A 414 -1.85 2.96 22.88
CA VAL A 414 -3.15 2.44 22.44
C VAL A 414 -3.91 3.67 21.95
N PRO A 415 -4.19 3.82 20.64
CA PRO A 415 -5.04 4.91 20.19
C PRO A 415 -6.42 4.77 20.85
N PRO A 416 -7.11 5.86 21.20
CA PRO A 416 -8.51 5.75 21.61
C PRO A 416 -9.26 5.05 20.48
N THR A 417 -9.91 3.94 20.82
CA THR A 417 -10.87 3.27 19.93
C THR A 417 -11.86 4.32 19.47
N ARG A 418 -11.79 4.73 18.20
CA ARG A 418 -12.89 5.51 17.61
C ARG A 418 -14.09 4.58 17.61
N SER A 419 -15.05 4.85 18.49
CA SER A 419 -16.37 4.24 18.42
C SER A 419 -16.87 4.40 16.97
N PRO A 420 -17.37 3.34 16.33
CA PRO A 420 -17.99 3.48 15.03
C PRO A 420 -19.11 4.52 15.17
N ARG A 421 -18.98 5.65 14.47
CA ARG A 421 -20.12 6.54 14.26
C ARG A 421 -21.10 5.75 13.41
N VAL A 422 -22.09 5.19 14.07
CA VAL A 422 -23.32 4.74 13.44
C VAL A 422 -23.91 5.97 12.76
N LEU A 423 -23.94 5.95 11.43
CA LEU A 423 -24.88 6.69 10.62
C LEU A 423 -25.70 5.68 9.84
#